data_AF-A0A937JSI7-F1
#
_entry.id   AF-A0A937JSI7-F1
#
_cell.length_a   1.000
_cell.length_b   1.000
_cell.length_c   1.000
_cell.angle_alpha   90.00
_cell.angle_beta   90.00
_cell.angle_gamma   90.00
#
_symmetry.space_group_name_H-M   'P 1'
#
loop_
_entity.id
_entity.type
_entity.pdbx_description
1 polymer ?
#
loop_
_entity_poly.entity_id
_entity_poly.type
_entity_poly.pdbx_seq_one_letter_code
_entity_poly.pdbx_strand_id
1 'polypeptide(L)' 'MTPRHSRPDGAEQNLEAAVREAKEARDKAIADADKTFWTRIAELKGSYRGAQTDIAGFLGVTRDAILKGIKKHAGDKPTS' A
#
# COMPACT_ATOMS: atom_id res chain seq x y z
N MET A 1 5.14 -35.77 -28.22
CA MET A 1 6.18 -35.04 -27.47
C MET A 1 6.17 -33.61 -28.01
N THR A 2 5.56 -32.67 -27.30
CA THR A 2 5.55 -31.26 -27.73
C THR A 2 6.99 -30.75 -27.76
N PRO A 3 7.44 -30.06 -28.82
CA PRO A 3 8.79 -29.51 -28.84
C PRO A 3 8.93 -28.55 -27.64
N ARG A 4 9.92 -28.77 -26.77
CA ARG A 4 10.34 -27.72 -25.84
C ARG A 4 10.82 -26.58 -26.72
N HIS A 5 10.05 -25.49 -26.76
CA HIS A 5 10.47 -24.26 -27.41
C HIS A 5 11.89 -23.94 -26.94
N SER A 6 12.85 -23.92 -27.86
CA SER A 6 14.21 -23.49 -27.59
C SER A 6 14.11 -22.07 -27.01
N ARG A 7 14.45 -21.93 -25.73
CA ARG A 7 14.44 -20.64 -25.03
C ARG A 7 15.44 -19.74 -25.75
N PRO A 8 15.03 -18.58 -26.30
CA PRO A 8 15.96 -17.69 -26.97
C PRO A 8 17.03 -17.22 -25.97
N ASP A 9 18.27 -17.08 -26.42
CA ASP A 9 19.34 -16.54 -25.60
C ASP A 9 18.94 -15.15 -25.08
N GLY A 10 19.08 -14.92 -23.76
CA GLY A 10 18.65 -13.67 -23.11
C GLY A 10 17.17 -13.60 -22.74
N ALA A 11 16.34 -14.62 -23.04
CA ALA A 11 14.93 -14.65 -22.62
C ALA A 11 14.75 -14.61 -21.09
N GLU A 12 15.72 -15.12 -20.32
CA GLU A 12 15.72 -15.06 -18.86
C GLU A 12 15.95 -13.64 -18.34
N GLN A 13 16.88 -12.90 -18.95
CA GLN A 13 17.17 -11.50 -18.58
C GLN A 13 16.01 -10.58 -18.96
N ASN A 14 15.38 -10.82 -20.11
CA ASN A 14 14.19 -10.08 -20.53
C ASN A 14 12.98 -10.37 -19.63
N LEU A 15 12.81 -11.63 -19.20
CA LEU A 15 11.76 -12.00 -18.25
C LEU A 15 12.03 -11.38 -16.87
N GLU A 16 13.27 -11.40 -16.38
CA GLU A 16 13.62 -10.81 -15.09
C GLU A 16 13.39 -9.29 -15.09
N ALA A 17 13.79 -8.59 -16.16
CA ALA A 17 13.55 -7.17 -16.32
C ALA A 17 12.05 -6.85 -16.34
N ALA A 18 11.26 -7.58 -17.13
CA ALA A 18 9.81 -7.39 -17.19
C ALA A 18 9.11 -7.69 -15.86
N VAL A 19 9.53 -8.74 -15.14
CA VAL A 19 8.99 -9.06 -13.81
C VAL A 19 9.38 -7.98 -12.79
N ARG A 20 10.61 -7.45 -12.86
CA ARG A 20 11.06 -6.37 -12.00
C ARG A 20 10.25 -5.10 -12.22
N GLU A 21 10.05 -4.70 -13.47
CA GLU A 21 9.22 -3.55 -13.82
C GLU A 21 7.77 -3.73 -13.36
N ALA A 22 7.17 -4.90 -13.62
CA ALA A 22 5.82 -5.21 -13.16
C ALA A 22 5.71 -5.17 -11.63
N LYS A 23 6.73 -5.66 -10.92
CA LYS A 23 6.79 -5.60 -9.45
C LYS A 23 6.90 -4.16 -8.97
N GLU A 24 7.81 -3.35 -9.54
CA GLU A 24 7.97 -1.95 -9.17
C GLU A 24 6.68 -1.15 -9.40
N ALA A 25 6.00 -1.38 -10.52
CA ALA A 25 4.70 -0.78 -10.80
C ALA A 25 3.64 -1.17 -9.76
N ARG A 26 3.59 -2.46 -9.39
CA ARG A 26 2.69 -2.95 -8.32
C ARG A 26 3.02 -2.32 -6.97
N ASP A 27 4.28 -2.32 -6.58
CA ASP A 27 4.73 -1.82 -5.28
C ASP A 27 4.44 -0.32 -5.17
N LYS A 28 4.64 0.45 -6.25
CA LYS A 28 4.25 1.85 -6.33
C LYS A 28 2.74 2.04 -6.18
N ALA A 29 1.93 1.26 -6.91
CA ALA A 29 0.48 1.35 -6.81
C ALA A 29 -0.03 1.04 -5.40
N ILE A 30 0.55 0.04 -4.72
CA ILE A 30 0.25 -0.28 -3.33
C ILE A 30 0.65 0.89 -2.42
N ALA A 31 1.85 1.45 -2.59
CA ALA A 31 2.30 2.57 -1.77
C ALA A 31 1.41 3.81 -1.92
N ASP A 32 0.97 4.13 -3.14
CA ASP A 32 0.06 5.25 -3.42
C ASP A 32 -1.35 5.00 -2.85
N ALA A 33 -1.85 3.76 -2.95
CA ALA A 33 -3.11 3.36 -2.35
C ALA A 33 -3.08 3.45 -0.82
N ASP A 34 -2.02 2.92 -0.19
CA ASP A 34 -1.80 2.99 1.27
C ASP A 34 -1.74 4.45 1.74
N LYS A 35 -1.02 5.30 1.00
CA LYS A 35 -0.92 6.73 1.31
C LYS A 35 -2.29 7.39 1.29
N THR A 36 -3.04 7.20 0.20
CA THR A 36 -4.39 7.73 0.04
C THR A 36 -5.31 7.28 1.16
N PHE A 37 -5.27 5.98 1.49
CA PHE A 37 -6.05 5.40 2.57
C PHE A 37 -5.74 6.07 3.92
N TRP A 38 -4.47 6.12 4.32
CA TRP A 38 -4.09 6.68 5.61
C TRP A 38 -4.32 8.18 5.71
N THR A 39 -4.17 8.93 4.62
CA THR A 39 -4.56 10.35 4.57
C THR A 39 -6.05 10.51 4.83
N ARG A 40 -6.91 9.69 4.23
CA ARG A 40 -8.35 9.75 4.46
C ARG A 40 -8.72 9.38 5.90
N ILE A 41 -8.08 8.35 6.46
CA ILE A 41 -8.28 7.97 7.87
C ILE A 41 -7.84 9.11 8.82
N ALA A 42 -6.78 9.84 8.48
CA ALA A 42 -6.32 10.98 9.26
C ALA A 42 -7.35 12.12 9.33
N GLU A 43 -8.06 12.39 8.23
CA GLU A 43 -9.16 13.35 8.18
C GLU A 43 -10.36 12.88 9.01
N LEU A 44 -10.69 11.58 8.93
CA LEU A 44 -11.86 11.00 9.58
C LEU A 44 -11.70 10.82 11.10
N LYS A 45 -10.47 10.64 11.61
CA LYS A 45 -10.24 10.39 13.04
C LYS A 45 -10.75 11.53 13.94
N GLY A 46 -10.83 12.75 13.39
CA GLY A 46 -11.23 13.96 14.11
C GLY A 46 -12.71 14.32 13.95
N SER A 47 -13.50 13.54 13.20
CA SER A 47 -14.88 13.91 12.86
C SER A 47 -15.83 13.96 14.07
N TYR A 48 -15.56 13.18 15.11
CA TYR A 48 -16.30 13.25 16.39
C TYR A 48 -15.50 12.57 17.53
N ARG A 49 -15.94 12.81 18.78
CA ARG A 49 -15.38 12.14 19.96
C ARG A 49 -15.67 10.64 19.90
N GLY A 50 -14.65 9.85 19.59
CA GLY A 50 -14.76 8.39 19.48
C GLY A 50 -14.49 7.84 18.08
N ALA A 51 -14.42 8.69 17.05
CA ALA A 51 -14.21 8.27 15.66
C ALA A 51 -13.00 7.34 15.48
N GLN A 52 -11.89 7.61 16.16
CA GLN A 52 -10.72 6.74 16.12
C GLN A 52 -10.99 5.32 16.64
N THR A 53 -11.82 5.17 17.68
CA THR A 53 -12.19 3.86 18.23
C THR A 53 -13.07 3.10 17.24
N ASP A 54 -14.02 3.78 16.62
CA ASP A 54 -14.94 3.15 15.66
C ASP A 54 -14.22 2.77 14.36
N ILE A 55 -13.32 3.63 13.88
CA ILE A 55 -12.43 3.32 12.75
C ILE A 55 -11.57 2.09 13.07
N ALA A 56 -10.98 2.04 14.26
CA ALA A 56 -10.19 0.89 14.70
C ALA A 56 -11.03 -0.39 14.74
N GLY A 57 -12.26 -0.31 15.26
CA GLY A 57 -13.24 -1.40 15.25
C GLY A 57 -13.61 -1.87 13.85
N PHE A 58 -13.90 -0.94 12.93
CA PHE A 58 -14.24 -1.25 11.54
C PHE A 58 -13.10 -1.93 10.78
N LEU A 59 -11.88 -1.46 10.99
CA LEU A 59 -10.68 -1.99 10.34
C LEU A 59 -10.15 -3.26 11.03
N GLY A 60 -10.70 -3.65 12.18
CA GLY A 60 -10.22 -4.79 12.96
C GLY A 60 -8.79 -4.62 13.48
N VAL A 61 -8.36 -3.37 13.71
CA VAL A 61 -7.02 -3.04 14.21
C VAL A 61 -7.08 -2.28 15.53
N THR A 62 -5.95 -2.11 16.20
CA THR A 62 -5.88 -1.30 17.42
C THR A 62 -5.83 0.20 17.10
N ARG A 63 -6.23 1.04 18.07
CA ARG A 63 -6.12 2.51 17.95
C ARG A 63 -4.68 2.96 17.70
N ASP A 64 -3.70 2.24 18.27
CA ASP A 64 -2.27 2.49 18.04
C ASP A 64 -1.84 2.17 16.61
N ALA A 65 -2.39 1.11 16.01
CA ALA A 65 -2.13 0.79 14.61
C ALA A 65 -2.62 1.92 13.69
N ILE A 66 -3.76 2.54 14.00
CA ILE A 66 -4.26 3.72 13.28
C ILE A 66 -3.26 4.88 13.37
N LEU A 67 -2.81 5.21 14.59
CA LEU A 67 -1.85 6.32 14.78
C LEU A 67 -0.52 6.06 14.06
N LYS A 68 0.00 4.83 14.13
CA LYS A 68 1.22 4.43 13.43
C LYS A 68 1.05 4.50 11.91
N GLY A 69 -0.07 4.02 11.37
CA GLY A 69 -0.39 4.07 9.95
C GLY A 69 -0.46 5.52 9.44
N ILE A 70 -1.22 6.37 10.12
CA ILE A 70 -1.32 7.80 9.82
C ILE A 70 0.07 8.46 9.87
N LYS A 71 0.83 8.27 10.95
CA LYS A 71 2.16 8.88 11.10
C LYS A 71 3.12 8.46 9.99
N LYS A 72 3.09 7.19 9.60
CA LYS A 72 3.97 6.62 8.58
C LYS A 72 3.63 7.11 7.17
N HIS A 73 2.35 7.33 6.87
CA HIS A 73 1.88 7.52 5.48
C HIS A 73 1.25 8.88 5.20
N ALA A 74 0.46 9.43 6.12
CA ALA A 74 -0.21 10.72 5.95
C ALA A 74 0.67 11.92 6.35
N GLY A 75 1.74 11.67 7.11
CA GLY A 75 2.52 12.72 7.76
C GLY A 75 1.75 13.35 8.93
N ASP A 76 2.49 13.84 9.91
CA ASP A 76 1.92 14.58 11.04
C ASP A 76 1.44 15.95 10.54
N LYS A 77 0.35 16.01 9.76
CA LYS A 77 -0.25 17.30 9.41
C LYS A 77 -0.91 17.84 10.67
N PRO A 78 -0.45 18.99 11.21
CA PRO A 78 -1.14 19.64 12.31
C PRO A 78 -2.52 20.03 11.79
N THR A 79 -3.55 19.62 12.51
CA THR A 79 -4.88 20.19 12.37
C THR A 79 -4.75 21.70 12.57
N SER A 80 -4.98 22.49 11.50
CA SER A 80 -5.21 23.93 11.60
C SER A 80 -6.45 24.23 12.43
#